data_AF-A0A8T2NN29-F1
#
_entry.id   AF-A0A8T2NN29-F1
#
_cell.length_a   1.000
_cell.length_b   1.000
_cell.length_c   1.000
_cell.angle_alpha   90.00
_cell.angle_beta   90.00
_cell.angle_gamma   90.00
#
_symmetry.space_group_name_H-M   'P 1'
#
loop_
_entity.id
_entity.type
_entity.pdbx_description
1 polymer ?
#
loop_
_entity_poly.entity_id
_entity_poly.type
_entity_poly.pdbx_seq_one_letter_code
_entity_poly.pdbx_strand_id
1 'polypeptide(L)'
;MPLFFKKRKPSDDSKKRLEYQLCLSKEAGADDILDISGCELTEVPATAFSICKVLQKKVLDIHENKLSSLPDDIGQLKSLQVLNAEKNHIKVLPDSIGDLHLLQTLNLKELPPALANIRTLEEQKHQEKLEFERRLEEEQREHTQLFLLNNSRKEDILQSVKQEQERLEQGVSQQQRALDAERRRVLGQVRMAETSISGRISCLLLENKRQRKSTEFLQALEEDRIRMEQLTAVTQEEADSLRKREVAAAMQKMLSESYSMRMLQEACETRRQSLEEMQKAAFEALQLQRDSMHGFIRQQIRLIEAELKQLTRLEVKRRDLDAENLQVRSRSGSGPTPTNDSLTLWMDKGGA
;
A
#
# COMPACT_ATOMS: atom_id res chain seq x y z
N MET A 1 -88.44 -75.64 -73.55
CA MET A 1 -88.65 -76.58 -74.66
C MET A 1 -87.40 -76.61 -75.52
N PRO A 2 -86.72 -77.76 -75.69
CA PRO A 2 -85.45 -77.82 -76.41
C PRO A 2 -85.69 -77.91 -77.92
N LEU A 3 -85.18 -76.90 -78.64
CA LEU A 3 -85.09 -76.90 -80.09
C LEU A 3 -84.02 -77.92 -80.51
N PHE A 4 -84.46 -79.07 -81.00
CA PHE A 4 -83.61 -80.05 -81.67
C PHE A 4 -82.97 -79.39 -82.91
N PHE A 5 -81.73 -78.93 -82.78
CA PHE A 5 -80.88 -78.66 -83.93
C PHE A 5 -80.60 -80.00 -84.63
N LYS A 6 -81.39 -80.31 -85.67
CA LYS A 6 -81.05 -81.39 -86.61
C LYS A 6 -79.69 -81.03 -87.22
N LYS A 7 -78.62 -81.71 -86.79
CA LYS A 7 -77.32 -81.70 -87.49
C LYS A 7 -77.61 -82.01 -88.96
N ARG A 8 -77.45 -81.03 -89.86
CA ARG A 8 -77.56 -81.27 -91.31
C ARG A 8 -76.53 -82.37 -91.64
N LYS A 9 -76.98 -83.49 -92.20
CA LYS A 9 -76.07 -84.56 -92.61
C LYS A 9 -75.14 -83.99 -93.69
N PRO A 10 -73.82 -84.21 -93.60
CA PRO A 10 -72.90 -83.74 -94.63
C PRO A 10 -73.29 -84.35 -95.98
N SER A 11 -73.16 -83.55 -97.04
CA SER A 11 -73.42 -84.00 -98.41
C SER A 11 -72.61 -85.25 -98.73
N ASP A 12 -73.13 -86.13 -99.59
CA ASP A 12 -72.42 -87.33 -100.03
C ASP A 12 -71.07 -86.98 -100.68
N ASP A 13 -71.00 -85.83 -101.36
CA ASP A 13 -69.78 -85.31 -101.96
C ASP A 13 -68.75 -84.84 -100.91
N SER A 14 -69.19 -84.20 -99.82
CA SER A 14 -68.31 -83.78 -98.72
C SER A 14 -67.72 -84.97 -97.97
N LYS A 15 -68.49 -86.06 -97.82
CA LYS A 15 -68.00 -87.31 -97.22
C LYS A 15 -66.97 -88.01 -98.11
N LYS A 16 -67.26 -88.12 -99.42
CA LYS A 16 -66.30 -88.68 -100.38
C LYS A 16 -65.01 -87.86 -100.43
N ARG A 17 -65.11 -86.53 -100.38
CA ARG A 17 -63.94 -85.64 -100.29
C ARG A 17 -63.13 -85.89 -99.01
N LEU A 18 -63.79 -85.95 -97.86
CA LEU A 18 -63.13 -86.24 -96.59
C LEU A 18 -62.42 -87.60 -96.63
N GLU A 19 -63.11 -88.66 -97.07
CA GLU A 19 -62.54 -90.00 -97.18
C GLU A 19 -61.35 -90.03 -98.16
N TYR A 20 -61.47 -89.34 -99.29
CA TYR A 20 -60.39 -89.19 -100.26
C TYR A 20 -59.16 -88.49 -99.65
N GLN A 21 -59.35 -87.36 -98.96
CA GLN A 21 -58.25 -86.62 -98.33
C GLN A 21 -57.60 -87.40 -97.18
N LEU A 22 -58.39 -88.13 -96.39
CA LEU A 22 -57.87 -89.01 -95.33
C LEU A 22 -57.15 -90.25 -95.88
N CYS A 23 -57.48 -90.69 -97.09
CA CYS A 23 -56.78 -91.78 -97.79
C CYS A 23 -55.47 -91.26 -98.38
N LEU A 24 -55.53 -90.18 -99.16
CA LEU A 24 -54.39 -89.53 -99.80
C LEU A 24 -53.30 -89.14 -98.78
N SER A 25 -53.71 -88.59 -97.64
CA SER A 25 -52.78 -88.17 -96.59
C SER A 25 -52.01 -89.32 -95.92
N LYS A 26 -52.43 -90.58 -96.10
CA LYS A 26 -51.77 -91.79 -95.58
C LYS A 26 -50.79 -92.44 -96.57
N GLU A 27 -50.77 -92.00 -97.83
CA GLU A 27 -49.89 -92.58 -98.85
C GLU A 27 -48.42 -92.25 -98.58
N ALA A 28 -47.52 -93.18 -98.87
CA ALA A 28 -46.09 -93.00 -98.69
C ALA A 28 -45.58 -91.93 -99.67
N GLY A 29 -45.24 -90.74 -99.15
CA GLY A 29 -44.86 -89.56 -99.95
C GLY A 29 -45.91 -88.47 -100.04
N ALA A 30 -47.04 -88.59 -99.33
CA ALA A 30 -48.03 -87.52 -99.22
C ALA A 30 -47.46 -86.29 -98.50
N ASP A 31 -47.74 -85.10 -99.00
CA ASP A 31 -47.27 -83.82 -98.46
C ASP A 31 -47.56 -83.68 -96.96
N ASP A 32 -46.75 -82.87 -96.26
CA ASP A 32 -46.91 -82.54 -94.83
C ASP A 32 -48.19 -81.70 -94.54
N ILE A 33 -49.13 -81.67 -95.49
CA ILE A 33 -50.37 -80.90 -95.47
C ILE A 33 -51.53 -81.88 -95.34
N LEU A 34 -52.42 -81.65 -94.37
CA LEU A 34 -53.73 -82.25 -94.34
C LEU A 34 -54.77 -81.17 -94.63
N ASP A 35 -55.34 -81.22 -95.82
CA ASP A 35 -56.45 -80.36 -96.24
C ASP A 35 -57.78 -81.10 -96.11
N ILE A 36 -58.55 -80.74 -95.09
CA ILE A 36 -59.93 -81.21 -94.87
C ILE A 36 -60.92 -80.05 -94.90
N SER A 37 -60.60 -79.04 -95.69
CA SER A 37 -61.46 -77.90 -95.95
C SER A 37 -62.75 -78.26 -96.68
N GLY A 38 -63.79 -77.46 -96.46
CA GLY A 38 -65.06 -77.58 -97.20
C GLY A 38 -65.78 -78.92 -97.02
N CYS A 39 -65.47 -79.68 -95.96
CA CYS A 39 -66.02 -81.00 -95.70
C CYS A 39 -67.29 -80.97 -94.83
N GLU A 40 -67.83 -79.77 -94.57
CA GLU A 40 -68.99 -79.52 -93.69
C GLU A 40 -68.84 -80.12 -92.28
N LEU A 41 -67.61 -80.18 -91.76
CA LEU A 41 -67.30 -80.81 -90.49
C LEU A 41 -67.86 -80.01 -89.31
N THR A 42 -68.52 -80.70 -88.38
CA THR A 42 -68.95 -80.10 -87.10
C THR A 42 -67.91 -80.27 -86.00
N GLU A 43 -67.03 -81.24 -86.14
CA GLU A 43 -65.91 -81.53 -85.25
C GLU A 43 -64.74 -82.06 -86.11
N VAL A 44 -63.50 -81.88 -85.63
CA VAL A 44 -62.33 -82.46 -86.32
C VAL A 44 -62.38 -83.98 -86.13
N PRO A 45 -62.41 -84.78 -87.21
CA PRO A 45 -62.46 -86.24 -87.09
C PRO A 45 -61.26 -86.77 -86.32
N ALA A 46 -61.48 -87.73 -85.42
CA ALA A 46 -60.39 -88.40 -84.69
C ALA A 46 -59.36 -89.04 -85.63
N THR A 47 -59.80 -89.46 -86.82
CA THR A 47 -58.93 -89.96 -87.88
C THR A 47 -58.01 -88.88 -88.43
N ALA A 48 -58.51 -87.67 -88.69
CA ALA A 48 -57.72 -86.52 -89.14
C ALA A 48 -56.68 -86.11 -88.08
N PHE A 49 -57.10 -86.02 -86.81
CA PHE A 49 -56.19 -85.75 -85.69
C PHE A 49 -55.09 -86.81 -85.58
N SER A 50 -55.46 -88.09 -85.68
CA SER A 50 -54.50 -89.21 -85.63
C SER A 50 -53.50 -89.15 -86.77
N ILE A 51 -53.93 -88.80 -87.98
CA ILE A 51 -53.04 -88.61 -89.15
C ILE A 51 -52.09 -87.45 -88.89
N CYS A 52 -52.58 -86.28 -88.44
CA CYS A 52 -51.72 -85.14 -88.12
C CYS A 52 -50.66 -85.47 -87.05
N LYS A 53 -51.04 -86.25 -86.04
CA LYS A 53 -50.15 -86.65 -84.95
C LYS A 53 -49.12 -87.70 -85.36
N VAL A 54 -49.55 -88.78 -86.02
CA VAL A 54 -48.68 -89.91 -86.38
C VAL A 54 -47.77 -89.55 -87.56
N LEU A 55 -48.30 -88.86 -88.57
CA LEU A 55 -47.57 -88.46 -89.76
C LEU A 55 -46.93 -87.06 -89.63
N GLN A 56 -47.00 -86.47 -88.43
CA GLN A 56 -46.35 -85.18 -88.09
C GLN A 56 -46.60 -84.07 -89.12
N LYS A 57 -47.86 -83.92 -89.55
CA LYS A 57 -48.25 -82.91 -90.55
C LYS A 57 -47.90 -81.50 -90.04
N LYS A 58 -47.32 -80.67 -90.92
CA LYS A 58 -46.92 -79.29 -90.64
C LYS A 58 -48.05 -78.30 -90.88
N VAL A 59 -48.95 -78.62 -91.80
CA VAL A 59 -50.08 -77.75 -92.14
C VAL A 59 -51.37 -78.53 -91.94
N LEU A 60 -52.27 -77.97 -91.12
CA LEU A 60 -53.63 -78.45 -90.97
C LEU A 60 -54.56 -77.35 -91.46
N ASP A 61 -55.20 -77.63 -92.59
CA ASP A 61 -56.20 -76.73 -93.16
C ASP A 61 -57.61 -77.30 -92.94
N ILE A 62 -58.37 -76.59 -92.12
CA ILE A 62 -59.75 -76.89 -91.76
C ILE A 62 -60.68 -75.73 -92.15
N HIS A 63 -60.26 -74.90 -93.12
CA HIS A 63 -61.05 -73.76 -93.59
C HIS A 63 -62.43 -74.16 -94.11
N GLU A 64 -63.40 -73.26 -94.00
CA GLU A 64 -64.77 -73.44 -94.52
C GLU A 64 -65.47 -74.72 -94.02
N ASN A 65 -65.35 -74.97 -92.72
CA ASN A 65 -66.11 -76.00 -92.00
C ASN A 65 -67.10 -75.36 -91.01
N LYS A 66 -67.82 -76.18 -90.25
CA LYS A 66 -68.83 -75.76 -89.27
C LYS A 66 -68.37 -76.04 -87.84
N LEU A 67 -67.06 -75.98 -87.57
CA LEU A 67 -66.46 -76.32 -86.28
C LEU A 67 -66.84 -75.28 -85.22
N SER A 68 -67.31 -75.71 -84.06
CA SER A 68 -67.62 -74.86 -82.90
C SER A 68 -66.47 -74.70 -81.91
N SER A 69 -65.54 -75.66 -81.92
CA SER A 69 -64.36 -75.71 -81.06
C SER A 69 -63.28 -76.54 -81.75
N LEU A 70 -62.02 -76.34 -81.33
CA LEU A 70 -60.93 -77.25 -81.63
C LEU A 70 -60.86 -78.32 -80.52
N PRO A 71 -60.30 -79.50 -80.79
CA PRO A 71 -60.11 -80.52 -79.77
C PRO A 71 -59.14 -80.04 -78.68
N ASP A 72 -59.42 -80.36 -77.42
CA ASP A 72 -58.56 -80.00 -76.27
C ASP A 72 -57.15 -80.60 -76.39
N ASP A 73 -56.98 -81.66 -77.20
CA ASP A 73 -55.69 -82.29 -77.47
C ASP A 73 -54.95 -81.69 -78.68
N ILE A 74 -55.41 -80.58 -79.27
CA ILE A 74 -54.75 -79.95 -80.44
C ILE A 74 -53.28 -79.62 -80.18
N GLY A 75 -52.93 -79.25 -78.94
CA GLY A 75 -51.55 -79.00 -78.49
C GLY A 75 -50.59 -80.19 -78.63
N GLN A 76 -51.10 -81.41 -78.83
CA GLN A 76 -50.28 -82.60 -79.07
C GLN A 76 -49.67 -82.64 -80.49
N LEU A 77 -50.14 -81.80 -81.41
CA LEU A 77 -49.63 -81.69 -82.78
C LEU A 77 -48.34 -80.85 -82.84
N LYS A 78 -47.29 -81.30 -82.15
CA LYS A 78 -46.05 -80.52 -81.94
C LYS A 78 -45.34 -80.08 -83.21
N SER A 79 -45.53 -80.80 -84.32
CA SER A 79 -44.92 -80.51 -85.63
C SER A 79 -45.70 -79.47 -86.45
N LEU A 80 -46.86 -79.03 -85.98
CA LEU A 80 -47.74 -78.11 -86.70
C LEU A 80 -47.15 -76.70 -86.72
N GLN A 81 -47.00 -76.15 -87.93
CA GLN A 81 -46.47 -74.81 -88.19
C GLN A 81 -47.57 -73.84 -88.62
N VAL A 82 -48.56 -74.34 -89.36
CA VAL A 82 -49.68 -73.55 -89.85
C VAL A 82 -50.99 -74.24 -89.49
N LEU A 83 -51.84 -73.52 -88.76
CA LEU A 83 -53.21 -73.93 -88.48
C LEU A 83 -54.16 -72.89 -89.08
N ASN A 84 -54.87 -73.29 -90.14
CA ASN A 84 -55.89 -72.46 -90.75
C ASN A 84 -57.28 -72.93 -90.32
N ALA A 85 -57.92 -72.17 -89.44
CA ALA A 85 -59.27 -72.45 -88.96
C ALA A 85 -60.26 -71.32 -89.28
N GLU A 86 -59.94 -70.53 -90.31
CA GLU A 86 -60.80 -69.44 -90.77
C GLU A 86 -62.15 -69.95 -91.29
N LYS A 87 -63.16 -69.06 -91.31
CA LYS A 87 -64.54 -69.36 -91.73
C LYS A 87 -65.20 -70.57 -91.03
N ASN A 88 -64.84 -70.80 -89.76
CA ASN A 88 -65.53 -71.69 -88.82
C ASN A 88 -66.32 -70.89 -87.75
N HIS A 89 -66.92 -71.57 -86.77
CA HIS A 89 -67.69 -70.97 -85.66
C HIS A 89 -66.98 -71.13 -84.30
N ILE A 90 -65.65 -71.17 -84.29
CA ILE A 90 -64.83 -71.33 -83.09
C ILE A 90 -64.88 -70.05 -82.25
N LYS A 91 -65.36 -70.16 -81.00
CA LYS A 91 -65.46 -69.02 -80.05
C LYS A 91 -64.40 -69.03 -78.95
N VAL A 92 -63.90 -70.21 -78.62
CA VAL A 92 -62.94 -70.45 -77.55
C VAL A 92 -61.87 -71.35 -78.11
N LEU A 93 -60.60 -71.00 -77.87
CA LEU A 93 -59.48 -71.88 -78.13
C LEU A 93 -59.19 -72.69 -76.87
N PRO A 94 -58.82 -73.97 -77.00
CA PRO A 94 -58.38 -74.77 -75.85
C PRO A 94 -57.06 -74.21 -75.30
N ASP A 95 -56.85 -74.31 -73.99
CA ASP A 95 -55.62 -73.84 -73.33
C ASP A 95 -54.36 -74.49 -73.93
N SER A 96 -54.49 -75.74 -74.42
CA SER A 96 -53.43 -76.50 -75.09
C SER A 96 -52.95 -75.90 -76.42
N ILE A 97 -53.63 -74.89 -76.98
CA ILE A 97 -53.12 -74.18 -78.16
C ILE A 97 -51.76 -73.53 -77.90
N GLY A 98 -51.48 -73.15 -76.64
CA GLY A 98 -50.19 -72.61 -76.21
C GLY A 98 -49.03 -73.61 -76.26
N ASP A 99 -49.32 -74.92 -76.32
CA ASP A 99 -48.31 -75.99 -76.36
C ASP A 99 -47.78 -76.28 -77.77
N LEU A 100 -48.34 -75.62 -78.80
CA LEU A 100 -47.87 -75.70 -80.19
C LEU A 100 -46.63 -74.81 -80.40
N HIS A 101 -45.48 -75.22 -79.87
CA HIS A 101 -44.25 -74.42 -79.89
C HIS A 101 -43.69 -74.10 -81.29
N LEU A 102 -44.06 -74.87 -82.32
CA LEU A 102 -43.62 -74.66 -83.70
C LEU A 102 -44.63 -73.89 -84.56
N LEU A 103 -45.78 -73.50 -84.00
CA LEU A 103 -46.83 -72.79 -84.72
C LEU A 103 -46.37 -71.37 -85.06
N GLN A 104 -46.22 -71.09 -86.35
CA GLN A 104 -45.82 -69.78 -86.86
C GLN A 104 -47.03 -68.95 -87.27
N THR A 105 -48.07 -69.61 -87.78
CA THR A 105 -49.26 -68.94 -88.31
C THR A 105 -50.51 -69.61 -87.75
N LEU A 106 -51.29 -68.83 -87.02
CA LEU A 106 -52.61 -69.20 -86.52
C LEU A 106 -53.64 -68.25 -87.10
N ASN A 107 -54.39 -68.71 -88.11
CA ASN A 107 -55.44 -67.90 -88.72
C ASN A 107 -56.77 -68.18 -88.03
N LEU A 108 -57.23 -67.20 -87.26
CA LEU A 108 -58.50 -67.21 -86.55
C LEU A 108 -59.22 -65.88 -86.79
N LYS A 109 -60.55 -65.92 -86.69
CA LYS A 109 -61.40 -64.78 -87.00
C LYS A 109 -61.20 -63.60 -86.03
N GLU A 110 -60.81 -63.82 -84.75
CA GLU A 110 -60.57 -62.79 -83.72
C GLU A 110 -59.54 -63.26 -82.64
N LEU A 111 -58.66 -62.38 -82.14
CA LEU A 111 -57.64 -62.64 -81.09
C LEU A 111 -58.27 -62.56 -79.66
N PRO A 112 -57.96 -63.49 -78.72
CA PRO A 112 -58.62 -63.55 -77.41
C PRO A 112 -58.08 -62.57 -76.33
N PRO A 113 -58.90 -62.22 -75.32
CA PRO A 113 -58.63 -61.21 -74.28
C PRO A 113 -57.48 -61.51 -73.30
N ALA A 114 -56.90 -62.72 -73.30
CA ALA A 114 -55.82 -63.10 -72.39
C ALA A 114 -54.52 -62.28 -72.57
N LEU A 115 -54.30 -61.71 -73.75
CA LEU A 115 -53.11 -60.90 -74.05
C LEU A 115 -53.21 -59.42 -73.59
N ALA A 116 -54.39 -58.95 -73.14
CA ALA A 116 -54.58 -57.57 -72.68
C ALA A 116 -53.98 -57.31 -71.28
N ASN A 117 -53.96 -58.32 -70.40
CA ASN A 117 -53.52 -58.20 -69.00
C ASN A 117 -52.00 -57.96 -68.84
N ILE A 118 -51.19 -58.33 -69.83
CA ILE A 118 -49.73 -58.17 -69.77
C ILE A 118 -49.37 -56.67 -69.93
N ARG A 119 -50.06 -55.94 -70.81
CA ARG A 119 -49.81 -54.52 -71.05
C ARG A 119 -50.10 -53.64 -69.83
N THR A 120 -51.18 -53.94 -69.11
CA THR A 120 -51.56 -53.16 -67.91
C THR A 120 -50.56 -53.30 -66.76
N LEU A 121 -49.90 -54.45 -66.63
CA LEU A 121 -48.91 -54.70 -65.57
C LEU A 121 -47.60 -53.95 -65.84
N GLU A 122 -47.19 -53.84 -67.10
CA GLU A 122 -46.00 -53.07 -67.51
C GLU A 122 -46.20 -51.57 -67.28
N GLU A 123 -47.39 -51.05 -67.59
CA GLU A 123 -47.76 -49.65 -67.33
C GLU A 123 -47.73 -49.34 -65.82
N GLN A 124 -48.28 -50.21 -64.97
CA GLN A 124 -48.23 -50.03 -63.51
C GLN A 124 -46.80 -50.00 -62.97
N LYS A 125 -45.94 -50.94 -63.37
CA LYS A 125 -44.54 -50.96 -62.94
C LYS A 125 -43.76 -49.72 -63.39
N HIS A 126 -44.04 -49.21 -64.60
CA HIS A 126 -43.43 -47.98 -65.07
C HIS A 126 -43.83 -46.78 -64.22
N GLN A 127 -45.11 -46.72 -63.82
CA GLN A 127 -45.64 -45.64 -63.00
C GLN A 127 -45.11 -45.69 -61.55
N GLU A 128 -44.99 -46.89 -60.97
CA GLU A 128 -44.34 -47.09 -59.66
C GLU A 128 -42.87 -46.66 -59.69
N LYS A 129 -42.14 -46.98 -60.77
CA LYS A 129 -40.75 -46.54 -60.94
C LYS A 129 -40.64 -45.01 -60.98
N LEU A 130 -41.50 -44.34 -61.75
CA LEU A 130 -41.53 -42.87 -61.83
C LEU A 130 -41.87 -42.23 -60.48
N GLU A 131 -42.80 -42.81 -59.73
CA GLU A 131 -43.12 -42.33 -58.38
C GLU A 131 -41.95 -42.51 -57.42
N PHE A 132 -41.26 -43.64 -57.48
CA PHE A 132 -40.07 -43.89 -56.66
C PHE A 132 -38.94 -42.91 -57.00
N GLU A 133 -38.66 -42.67 -58.27
CA GLU A 133 -37.66 -41.69 -58.71
C GLU A 133 -38.00 -40.27 -58.22
N ARG A 134 -39.27 -39.85 -58.31
CA ARG A 134 -39.71 -38.55 -57.78
C ARG A 134 -39.51 -38.43 -56.27
N ARG A 135 -39.87 -39.45 -55.49
CA ARG A 135 -39.68 -39.44 -54.03
C ARG A 135 -38.21 -39.36 -53.65
N LEU A 136 -37.36 -40.12 -54.33
CA LEU A 136 -35.92 -40.08 -54.10
C LEU A 136 -35.34 -38.68 -54.39
N GLU A 137 -35.77 -38.04 -55.47
CA GLU A 137 -35.36 -36.66 -55.77
C GLU A 137 -35.87 -35.65 -54.73
N GLU A 138 -37.11 -35.79 -54.26
CA GLU A 138 -37.66 -34.93 -53.20
C GLU A 138 -36.88 -35.08 -51.89
N GLU A 139 -36.63 -36.31 -51.44
CA GLU A 139 -35.82 -36.56 -50.23
C GLU A 139 -34.40 -36.00 -50.36
N GLN A 140 -33.78 -36.13 -51.53
CA GLN A 140 -32.46 -35.54 -51.78
C GLN A 140 -32.49 -34.01 -51.76
N ARG A 141 -33.54 -33.39 -52.31
CA ARG A 141 -33.74 -31.93 -52.26
C ARG A 141 -33.95 -31.46 -50.83
N GLU A 142 -34.79 -32.13 -50.06
CA GLU A 142 -35.03 -31.83 -48.64
C GLU A 142 -33.75 -31.97 -47.82
N HIS A 143 -33.01 -33.06 -47.98
CA HIS A 143 -31.73 -33.26 -47.30
C HIS A 143 -30.73 -32.16 -47.66
N THR A 144 -30.65 -31.76 -48.93
CA THR A 144 -29.76 -30.68 -49.38
C THR A 144 -30.16 -29.34 -48.78
N GLN A 145 -31.47 -29.03 -48.74
CA GLN A 145 -31.98 -27.80 -48.12
C GLN A 145 -31.70 -27.77 -46.62
N LEU A 146 -31.96 -28.86 -45.90
CA LEU A 146 -31.67 -28.98 -44.47
C LEU A 146 -30.17 -28.84 -44.20
N PHE A 147 -29.31 -29.45 -45.03
CA PHE A 147 -27.87 -29.32 -44.91
C PHE A 147 -27.41 -27.86 -45.06
N LEU A 148 -27.90 -27.15 -46.07
CA LEU A 148 -27.59 -25.74 -46.29
C LEU A 148 -28.08 -24.86 -45.12
N LEU A 149 -29.31 -25.08 -44.65
CA LEU A 149 -29.87 -24.35 -43.51
C LEU A 149 -29.06 -24.61 -42.23
N ASN A 150 -28.63 -25.85 -42.01
CA ASN A 150 -27.84 -26.22 -40.83
C ASN A 150 -26.43 -25.61 -40.90
N ASN A 151 -25.79 -25.62 -42.08
CA ASN A 151 -24.50 -24.94 -42.27
C ASN A 151 -24.61 -23.43 -42.08
N SER A 152 -25.64 -22.77 -42.63
CA SER A 152 -25.87 -21.34 -42.43
C SER A 152 -26.09 -21.01 -40.95
N ARG A 153 -26.94 -21.77 -40.24
CA ARG A 153 -27.15 -21.59 -38.80
C ARG A 153 -25.86 -21.80 -38.00
N LYS A 154 -25.05 -22.78 -38.37
CA LYS A 154 -23.76 -23.05 -37.73
C LYS A 154 -22.80 -21.87 -37.93
N GLU A 155 -22.73 -21.30 -39.14
CA GLU A 155 -21.92 -20.11 -39.43
C GLU A 155 -22.38 -18.90 -38.61
N ASP A 156 -23.69 -18.66 -38.53
CA ASP A 156 -24.25 -17.57 -37.72
C ASP A 156 -23.88 -17.71 -36.23
N ILE A 157 -24.00 -18.93 -35.68
CA ILE A 157 -23.62 -19.22 -34.30
C ILE A 157 -22.11 -19.00 -34.10
N LEU A 158 -21.27 -19.48 -35.02
CA LEU A 158 -19.82 -19.30 -34.93
C LEU A 158 -19.42 -17.82 -34.99
N GLN A 159 -20.06 -17.03 -35.86
CA GLN A 159 -19.83 -15.59 -35.92
C GLN A 159 -20.26 -14.89 -34.62
N SER A 160 -21.44 -15.24 -34.09
CA SER A 160 -21.94 -14.69 -32.83
C SER A 160 -21.00 -15.01 -31.66
N VAL A 161 -20.56 -16.27 -31.54
CA VAL A 161 -19.60 -16.68 -30.51
C VAL A 161 -18.27 -15.94 -30.67
N LYS A 162 -17.77 -15.78 -31.90
CA LYS A 162 -16.53 -15.03 -32.15
C LYS A 162 -16.65 -13.57 -31.74
N GLN A 163 -17.77 -12.91 -32.06
CA GLN A 163 -18.01 -11.51 -31.68
C GLN A 163 -18.10 -11.34 -30.16
N GLU A 164 -18.81 -12.22 -29.47
CA GLU A 164 -18.88 -12.19 -28.00
C GLU A 164 -17.52 -12.48 -27.36
N GLN A 165 -16.72 -13.40 -27.93
CA GLN A 165 -15.37 -13.66 -27.46
C GLN A 165 -14.45 -12.44 -27.62
N GLU A 166 -14.45 -11.78 -28.78
CA GLU A 166 -13.70 -10.54 -29.00
C GLU A 166 -14.14 -9.43 -28.04
N ARG A 167 -15.45 -9.30 -27.79
CA ARG A 167 -16.01 -8.33 -26.85
C ARG A 167 -15.53 -8.60 -25.42
N LEU A 168 -15.54 -9.86 -24.98
CA LEU A 168 -15.06 -10.25 -23.65
C LEU A 168 -13.55 -10.00 -23.51
N GLU A 169 -12.75 -10.36 -24.51
CA GLU A 169 -11.31 -10.13 -24.52
C GLU A 169 -10.97 -8.63 -24.48
N GLN A 170 -11.72 -7.81 -25.21
CA GLN A 170 -11.61 -6.35 -25.14
C GLN A 170 -11.99 -5.83 -23.76
N GLY A 171 -13.08 -6.32 -23.17
CA GLY A 171 -13.53 -5.95 -21.82
C GLY A 171 -12.47 -6.26 -20.76
N VAL A 172 -11.92 -7.48 -20.76
CA VAL A 172 -10.83 -7.89 -19.86
C VAL A 172 -9.59 -7.02 -20.06
N SER A 173 -9.20 -6.77 -21.31
CA SER A 173 -8.04 -5.94 -21.63
C SER A 173 -8.21 -4.49 -21.15
N GLN A 174 -9.40 -3.90 -21.30
CA GLN A 174 -9.71 -2.56 -20.82
C GLN A 174 -9.68 -2.49 -19.29
N GLN A 175 -10.29 -3.47 -18.62
CA GLN A 175 -10.31 -3.53 -17.17
C GLN A 175 -8.90 -3.72 -16.58
N GLN A 176 -8.07 -4.55 -17.22
CA GLN A 176 -6.65 -4.70 -16.87
C GLN A 176 -5.90 -3.37 -17.01
N ARG A 177 -6.06 -2.66 -18.13
CA ARG A 177 -5.44 -1.34 -18.35
C ARG A 177 -5.89 -0.31 -17.31
N ALA A 178 -7.17 -0.31 -16.95
CA ALA A 178 -7.72 0.59 -15.93
C ALA A 178 -7.12 0.30 -14.55
N LEU A 179 -7.06 -0.98 -14.15
CA LEU A 179 -6.41 -1.41 -12.91
C LEU A 179 -4.91 -1.05 -12.88
N ASP A 180 -4.20 -1.25 -13.99
CA ASP A 180 -2.77 -0.92 -14.10
C ASP A 180 -2.53 0.60 -14.09
N ALA A 181 -3.45 1.39 -14.62
CA ALA A 181 -3.41 2.85 -14.51
C ALA A 181 -3.62 3.31 -13.06
N GLU A 182 -4.61 2.74 -12.38
CA GLU A 182 -4.92 3.06 -10.99
C GLU A 182 -3.79 2.64 -10.04
N ARG A 183 -3.22 1.44 -10.25
CA ARG A 183 -2.04 0.97 -9.51
C ARG A 183 -0.86 1.93 -9.70
N ARG A 184 -0.60 2.39 -10.93
CA ARG A 184 0.45 3.38 -11.20
C ARG A 184 0.18 4.72 -10.52
N ARG A 185 -1.07 5.18 -10.52
CA ARG A 185 -1.49 6.41 -9.84
C ARG A 185 -1.23 6.34 -8.35
N VAL A 186 -1.66 5.27 -7.69
CA VAL A 186 -1.46 5.04 -6.25
C VAL A 186 0.04 4.93 -5.92
N LEU A 187 0.81 4.18 -6.70
CA LEU A 187 2.27 4.08 -6.52
C LEU A 187 2.97 5.44 -6.70
N GLY A 188 2.46 6.31 -7.57
CA GLY A 188 2.94 7.68 -7.72
C GLY A 188 2.67 8.51 -6.46
N GLN A 189 1.44 8.44 -5.92
CA GLN A 189 1.07 9.15 -4.70
C GLN A 189 1.90 8.71 -3.49
N VAL A 190 2.13 7.39 -3.34
CA VAL A 190 2.97 6.85 -2.26
C VAL A 190 4.39 7.38 -2.38
N ARG A 191 5.01 7.33 -3.56
CA ARG A 191 6.36 7.87 -3.77
C ARG A 191 6.48 9.36 -3.46
N MET A 192 5.48 10.15 -3.84
CA MET A 192 5.44 11.58 -3.48
C MET A 192 5.32 11.80 -1.98
N ALA A 193 4.50 10.99 -1.30
CA ALA A 193 4.38 11.06 0.16
C ALA A 193 5.70 10.66 0.86
N GLU A 194 6.35 9.58 0.42
CA GLU A 194 7.63 9.13 0.96
C GLU A 194 8.73 10.19 0.83
N THR A 195 8.86 10.80 -0.35
CA THR A 195 9.84 11.86 -0.58
C THR A 195 9.56 13.11 0.26
N SER A 196 8.29 13.51 0.37
CA SER A 196 7.86 14.62 1.24
C SER A 196 8.15 14.34 2.72
N ILE A 197 7.78 13.16 3.21
CA ILE A 197 8.03 12.75 4.61
C ILE A 197 9.53 12.69 4.89
N SER A 198 10.32 12.09 4.00
CA SER A 198 11.78 12.01 4.14
C SER A 198 12.42 13.40 4.20
N GLY A 199 11.95 14.34 3.37
CA GLY A 199 12.35 15.75 3.42
C GLY A 199 12.01 16.40 4.76
N ARG A 200 10.78 16.23 5.26
CA ARG A 200 10.36 16.76 6.58
C ARG A 200 11.19 16.19 7.72
N ILE A 201 11.48 14.89 7.71
CA ILE A 201 12.35 14.25 8.71
C ILE A 201 13.74 14.86 8.68
N SER A 202 14.33 15.06 7.50
CA SER A 202 15.65 15.71 7.37
C SER A 202 15.65 17.12 7.95
N CYS A 203 14.62 17.93 7.65
CA CYS A 203 14.48 19.28 8.21
C CYS A 203 14.37 19.25 9.74
N LEU A 204 13.53 18.38 10.30
CA LEU A 204 13.35 18.24 11.75
C LEU A 204 14.65 17.80 12.44
N LEU A 205 15.40 16.87 11.85
CA LEU A 205 16.70 16.45 12.38
C LEU A 205 17.72 17.59 12.38
N LEU A 206 17.73 18.41 11.32
CA LEU A 206 18.61 19.58 11.23
C LEU A 206 18.24 20.62 12.29
N GLU A 207 16.95 20.88 12.48
CA GLU A 207 16.46 21.84 13.47
C GLU A 207 16.72 21.36 14.90
N ASN A 208 16.54 20.06 15.19
CA ASN A 208 16.89 19.50 16.49
C ASN A 208 18.39 19.62 16.79
N LYS A 209 19.26 19.39 15.80
CA LYS A 209 20.71 19.64 15.93
C LYS A 209 21.01 21.11 16.22
N ARG A 210 20.32 22.05 15.56
CA ARG A 210 20.48 23.49 15.80
C ARG A 210 20.04 23.87 17.21
N GLN A 211 18.91 23.33 17.66
CA GLN A 211 18.38 23.55 19.00
C GLN A 211 19.35 23.04 20.07
N ARG A 212 19.90 21.81 19.92
CA ARG A 212 20.90 21.27 20.85
C ARG A 212 22.13 22.18 20.98
N LYS A 213 22.69 22.64 19.86
CA LYS A 213 23.81 23.58 19.87
C LYS A 213 23.45 24.90 20.56
N SER A 214 22.24 25.41 20.32
CA SER A 214 21.75 26.63 20.99
C SER A 214 21.61 26.43 22.49
N THR A 215 21.10 25.27 22.94
CA THR A 215 20.96 24.98 24.38
C THR A 215 22.32 24.79 25.05
N GLU A 216 23.26 24.12 24.39
CA GLU A 216 24.65 23.97 24.88
C GLU A 216 25.32 25.35 25.04
N PHE A 217 25.13 26.25 24.05
CA PHE A 217 25.65 27.61 24.14
C PHE A 217 25.03 28.41 25.29
N LEU A 218 23.71 28.31 25.49
CA LEU A 218 23.04 28.98 26.61
C LEU A 218 23.49 28.42 27.96
N GLN A 219 23.73 27.11 28.07
CA GLN A 219 24.29 26.49 29.28
C GLN A 219 25.70 27.02 29.57
N ALA A 220 26.55 27.13 28.56
CA ALA A 220 27.90 27.70 28.73
C ALA A 220 27.87 29.16 29.21
N LEU A 221 26.96 29.98 28.66
CA LEU A 221 26.79 31.36 29.12
C LEU A 221 26.29 31.43 30.58
N GLU A 222 25.40 30.53 30.99
CA GLU A 222 24.91 30.47 32.35
C GLU A 222 26.02 30.03 33.32
N GLU A 223 26.86 29.06 32.94
CA GLU A 223 28.04 28.68 33.70
C GLU A 223 29.00 29.87 33.89
N ASP A 224 29.28 30.62 32.82
CA ASP A 224 30.15 31.79 32.89
C ASP A 224 29.53 32.93 33.72
N ARG A 225 28.19 33.12 33.66
CA ARG A 225 27.47 34.04 34.53
C ARG A 225 27.65 33.67 36.00
N ILE A 226 27.46 32.39 36.35
CA ILE A 226 27.64 31.87 37.71
C ILE A 226 29.09 32.05 38.17
N ARG A 227 30.08 31.73 37.33
CA ARG A 227 31.50 31.95 37.64
C ARG A 227 31.81 33.42 37.90
N MET A 228 31.26 34.32 37.08
CA MET A 228 31.44 35.76 37.24
C MET A 228 30.81 36.24 38.56
N GLU A 229 29.61 35.78 38.89
CA GLU A 229 28.95 36.10 40.17
C GLU A 229 29.79 35.63 41.37
N GLN A 230 30.30 34.40 41.34
CA GLN A 230 31.19 33.88 42.39
C GLN A 230 32.45 34.72 42.54
N LEU A 231 33.11 35.09 41.44
CA LEU A 231 34.29 35.95 41.47
C LEU A 231 33.97 37.34 42.03
N THR A 232 32.83 37.93 41.65
CA THR A 232 32.40 39.22 42.20
C THR A 232 32.11 39.14 43.70
N ALA A 233 31.54 38.04 44.18
CA ALA A 233 31.31 37.83 45.61
C ALA A 233 32.63 37.73 46.39
N VAL A 234 33.61 36.95 45.89
CA VAL A 234 34.94 36.83 46.52
C VAL A 234 35.65 38.18 46.56
N THR A 235 35.68 38.91 45.43
CA THR A 235 36.35 40.23 45.38
C THR A 235 35.67 41.25 46.30
N GLN A 236 34.35 41.20 46.46
CA GLN A 236 33.63 42.05 47.39
C GLN A 236 33.92 41.67 48.85
N GLU A 237 33.97 40.38 49.19
CA GLU A 237 34.32 39.89 50.53
C GLU A 237 35.78 40.27 50.92
N GLU A 238 36.72 40.14 49.98
CA GLU A 238 38.10 40.58 50.16
C GLU A 238 38.20 42.09 50.38
N ALA A 239 37.48 42.89 49.59
CA ALA A 239 37.42 44.34 49.76
C ALA A 239 36.83 44.74 51.11
N ASP A 240 35.76 44.08 51.56
CA ASP A 240 35.17 44.32 52.88
C ASP A 240 36.11 43.92 54.01
N SER A 241 36.85 42.81 53.85
CA SER A 241 37.86 42.35 54.81
C SER A 241 39.03 43.33 54.90
N LEU A 242 39.50 43.86 53.76
CA LEU A 242 40.53 44.90 53.73
C LEU A 242 40.05 46.17 54.44
N ARG A 243 38.84 46.66 54.12
CA ARG A 243 38.25 47.82 54.80
C ARG A 243 38.16 47.63 56.32
N LYS A 244 37.72 46.45 56.78
CA LYS A 244 37.69 46.13 58.22
C LYS A 244 39.09 46.16 58.86
N ARG A 245 40.12 45.62 58.19
CA ARG A 245 41.51 45.69 58.68
C ARG A 245 42.03 47.11 58.73
N GLU A 246 41.77 47.93 57.73
CA GLU A 246 42.18 49.34 57.70
C GLU A 246 41.54 50.15 58.84
N VAL A 247 40.24 49.97 59.08
CA VAL A 247 39.54 50.60 60.21
C VAL A 247 40.13 50.13 61.55
N ALA A 248 40.34 48.83 61.72
CA ALA A 248 40.94 48.29 62.94
C ALA A 248 42.35 48.84 63.19
N ALA A 249 43.18 48.93 62.15
CA ALA A 249 44.52 49.50 62.23
C ALA A 249 44.49 51.00 62.60
N ALA A 250 43.57 51.77 62.01
CA ALA A 250 43.38 53.17 62.34
C ALA A 250 42.91 53.36 63.79
N MET A 251 41.96 52.54 64.27
CA MET A 251 41.52 52.55 65.66
C MET A 251 42.64 52.20 66.63
N GLN A 252 43.44 51.17 66.31
CA GLN A 252 44.59 50.78 67.13
C GLN A 252 45.62 51.91 67.22
N LYS A 253 45.89 52.59 66.10
CA LYS A 253 46.77 53.76 66.06
C LYS A 253 46.25 54.88 66.96
N MET A 254 44.97 55.26 66.83
CA MET A 254 44.36 56.29 67.70
C MET A 254 44.39 55.93 69.19
N LEU A 255 44.11 54.66 69.53
CA LEU A 255 44.19 54.19 70.91
C LEU A 255 45.63 54.28 71.45
N SER A 256 46.62 53.90 70.64
CA SER A 256 48.03 54.00 71.02
C SER A 256 48.48 55.46 71.19
N GLU A 257 48.07 56.36 70.30
CA GLU A 257 48.36 57.80 70.40
C GLU A 257 47.67 58.42 71.62
N SER A 258 46.40 58.06 71.89
CA SER A 258 45.67 58.50 73.09
C SER A 258 46.32 58.00 74.37
N TYR A 259 46.82 56.76 74.38
CA TYR A 259 47.56 56.21 75.51
C TYR A 259 48.89 56.94 75.72
N SER A 260 49.70 57.11 74.67
CA SER A 260 50.95 57.87 74.72
C SER A 260 50.72 59.31 75.18
N MET A 261 49.67 59.97 74.69
CA MET A 261 49.29 61.32 75.11
C MET A 261 48.92 61.37 76.60
N ARG A 262 48.14 60.39 77.09
CA ARG A 262 47.81 60.29 78.53
C ARG A 262 49.05 60.08 79.39
N MET A 263 49.95 59.18 78.99
CA MET A 263 51.22 58.96 79.70
C MET A 263 52.08 60.23 79.73
N LEU A 264 52.13 60.98 78.63
CA LEU A 264 52.81 62.28 78.59
C LEU A 264 52.13 63.32 79.49
N GLN A 265 50.79 63.39 79.49
CA GLN A 265 50.03 64.27 80.36
C GLN A 265 50.29 63.97 81.84
N GLU A 266 50.21 62.69 82.26
CA GLU A 266 50.52 62.25 83.62
C GLU A 266 51.98 62.57 84.00
N ALA A 267 52.94 62.37 83.09
CA ALA A 267 54.33 62.73 83.31
C ALA A 267 54.53 64.25 83.46
N CYS A 268 53.82 65.06 82.66
CA CYS A 268 53.84 66.52 82.78
C CYS A 268 53.19 66.99 84.08
N GLU A 269 52.06 66.41 84.47
CA GLU A 269 51.35 66.73 85.72
C GLU A 269 52.17 66.36 86.95
N THR A 270 52.76 65.16 86.99
CA THR A 270 53.65 64.73 88.08
C THR A 270 54.89 65.62 88.19
N ARG A 271 55.49 66.02 87.06
CA ARG A 271 56.60 66.98 87.05
C ARG A 271 56.18 68.38 87.52
N ARG A 272 54.98 68.84 87.18
CA ARG A 272 54.42 70.09 87.68
C ARG A 272 54.21 70.02 89.20
N GLN A 273 53.62 68.94 89.70
CA GLN A 273 53.41 68.72 91.13
C GLN A 273 54.72 68.70 91.91
N SER A 274 55.77 68.02 91.41
CA SER A 274 57.08 68.00 92.09
C SER A 274 57.78 69.36 92.10
N LEU A 275 57.63 70.16 91.03
CA LEU A 275 58.09 71.54 91.00
C LEU A 275 57.35 72.41 92.01
N GLU A 276 56.02 72.28 92.11
CA GLU A 276 55.21 72.99 93.11
C GLU A 276 55.60 72.60 94.54
N GLU A 277 55.85 71.31 94.80
CA GLU A 277 56.36 70.83 96.08
C GLU A 277 57.76 71.36 96.41
N MET A 278 58.69 71.35 95.45
CA MET A 278 60.02 71.95 95.61
C MET A 278 59.93 73.46 95.88
N GLN A 279 59.04 74.17 95.18
CA GLN A 279 58.81 75.60 95.42
C GLN A 279 58.25 75.85 96.84
N LYS A 280 57.28 75.04 97.28
CA LYS A 280 56.76 75.10 98.66
C LYS A 280 57.86 74.83 99.69
N ALA A 281 58.64 73.77 99.51
CA ALA A 281 59.74 73.41 100.41
C ALA A 281 60.83 74.49 100.44
N ALA A 282 61.19 75.07 99.29
CA ALA A 282 62.14 76.18 99.22
C ALA A 282 61.61 77.43 99.94
N PHE A 283 60.32 77.74 99.77
CA PHE A 283 59.67 78.85 100.47
C PHE A 283 59.66 78.64 101.99
N GLU A 284 59.31 77.44 102.46
CA GLU A 284 59.37 77.05 103.88
C GLU A 284 60.80 77.14 104.45
N ALA A 285 61.80 76.69 103.69
CA ALA A 285 63.20 76.81 104.09
C ALA A 285 63.65 78.27 104.23
N LEU A 286 63.25 79.13 103.29
CA LEU A 286 63.51 80.58 103.40
C LEU A 286 62.79 81.21 104.59
N GLN A 287 61.56 80.78 104.89
CA GLN A 287 60.84 81.22 106.10
C GLN A 287 61.58 80.80 107.37
N LEU A 288 62.03 79.55 107.46
CA LEU A 288 62.83 79.05 108.58
C LEU A 288 64.15 79.81 108.74
N GLN A 289 64.85 80.10 107.62
CA GLN A 289 66.07 80.89 107.64
C GLN A 289 65.81 82.33 108.11
N ARG A 290 64.74 82.95 107.62
CA ARG A 290 64.28 84.27 108.08
C ARG A 290 63.97 84.23 109.58
N ASP A 291 63.27 83.21 110.06
CA ASP A 291 62.88 83.08 111.47
C ASP A 291 64.08 82.83 112.39
N SER A 292 65.05 82.05 111.93
CA SER A 292 66.36 81.85 112.58
C SER A 292 67.15 83.17 112.65
N MET A 293 67.23 83.91 111.54
CA MET A 293 67.87 85.23 111.49
C MET A 293 67.19 86.21 112.47
N HIS A 294 65.85 86.27 112.49
CA HIS A 294 65.12 87.05 113.49
C HIS A 294 65.39 86.55 114.92
N GLY A 295 65.57 85.24 115.12
CA GLY A 295 65.99 84.65 116.39
C GLY A 295 67.36 85.15 116.85
N PHE A 296 68.35 85.12 115.96
CA PHE A 296 69.70 85.63 116.23
C PHE A 296 69.68 87.12 116.54
N ILE A 297 68.95 87.93 115.75
CA ILE A 297 68.79 89.37 116.01
C ILE A 297 68.16 89.60 117.38
N ARG A 298 67.10 88.88 117.75
CA ARG A 298 66.50 88.96 119.10
C ARG A 298 67.47 88.58 120.21
N GLN A 299 68.42 87.67 119.94
CA GLN A 299 69.42 87.25 120.90
C GLN A 299 70.55 88.28 121.05
N GLN A 300 70.99 88.89 119.95
CA GLN A 300 71.90 90.04 119.94
C GLN A 300 71.29 91.23 120.67
N ILE A 301 70.01 91.54 120.43
CA ILE A 301 69.28 92.57 121.17
C ILE A 301 69.30 92.26 122.68
N ARG A 302 69.02 91.01 123.09
CA ARG A 302 69.09 90.61 124.50
C ARG A 302 70.50 90.75 125.11
N LEU A 303 71.55 90.45 124.36
CA LEU A 303 72.93 90.64 124.79
C LEU A 303 73.26 92.12 124.98
N ILE A 304 72.90 92.97 124.01
CA ILE A 304 73.04 94.43 124.10
C ILE A 304 72.24 94.98 125.30
N GLU A 305 71.01 94.53 125.50
CA GLU A 305 70.20 94.90 126.67
C GLU A 305 70.84 94.47 127.99
N ALA A 306 71.51 93.32 128.04
CA ALA A 306 72.22 92.83 129.21
C ALA A 306 73.51 93.64 129.49
N GLU A 307 74.26 93.99 128.44
CA GLU A 307 75.43 94.87 128.52
C GLU A 307 75.03 96.28 128.96
N LEU A 308 73.94 96.84 128.41
CA LEU A 308 73.36 98.10 128.87
C LEU A 308 72.95 98.02 130.34
N LYS A 309 72.32 96.92 130.79
CA LYS A 309 72.02 96.70 132.22
C LYS A 309 73.26 96.63 133.10
N GLN A 310 74.36 96.05 132.61
CA GLN A 310 75.63 96.05 133.34
C GLN A 310 76.22 97.47 133.41
N LEU A 311 76.22 98.22 132.32
CA LEU A 311 76.61 99.63 132.29
C LEU A 311 75.76 100.46 133.26
N THR A 312 74.45 100.22 133.31
CA THR A 312 73.54 100.92 134.26
C THR A 312 73.89 100.56 135.71
N ARG A 313 74.22 99.29 136.00
CA ARG A 313 74.68 98.88 137.35
C ARG A 313 76.03 99.47 137.73
N LEU A 314 76.94 99.62 136.78
CA LEU A 314 78.24 100.27 137.00
C LEU A 314 78.07 101.78 137.22
N GLU A 315 77.15 102.43 136.53
CA GLU A 315 76.79 103.83 136.77
C GLU A 315 76.10 104.03 138.13
N VAL A 316 75.25 103.10 138.58
CA VAL A 316 74.64 103.12 139.91
C VAL A 316 75.70 102.91 141.00
N LYS A 317 76.64 101.96 140.84
CA LYS A 317 77.79 101.81 141.76
C LYS A 317 78.70 103.04 141.80
N ARG A 318 78.80 103.79 140.70
CA ARG A 318 79.53 105.07 140.67
C ARG A 318 78.77 106.16 141.43
N ARG A 319 77.43 106.20 141.33
CA ARG A 319 76.58 107.12 142.10
C ARG A 319 76.52 106.80 143.60
N ASP A 320 76.62 105.53 143.99
CA ASP A 320 76.60 105.13 145.41
C ASP A 320 77.95 105.41 146.12
N LEU A 321 79.08 105.33 145.41
CA LEU A 321 80.39 105.77 145.92
C LEU A 321 80.50 107.29 146.04
N ASP A 322 79.76 108.04 145.23
CA ASP A 322 79.73 109.51 145.23
C ASP A 322 78.77 110.12 146.28
N ALA A 323 77.94 109.30 146.97
CA ALA A 323 76.98 109.76 147.99
C ALA A 323 77.51 109.73 149.44
N GLU A 324 78.64 109.07 149.70
CA GLU A 324 79.19 108.90 151.08
C GLU A 324 80.42 109.78 151.38
N ASN A 325 80.92 110.56 150.43
CA ASN A 325 82.20 111.27 150.57
C ASN A 325 82.13 112.76 150.18
N LEU A 326 81.23 113.49 150.83
CA LEU A 326 81.28 114.94 151.07
C LEU A 326 80.44 115.28 152.32
N GLN A 327 80.67 114.56 153.43
CA GLN A 327 81.48 115.11 154.51
C GLN A 327 82.96 115.19 154.11
N VAL A 328 83.41 116.43 153.84
CA VAL A 328 84.81 116.89 153.65
C VAL A 328 85.35 116.94 152.20
N ARG A 329 85.45 118.19 151.72
CA ARG A 329 86.41 118.77 150.74
C ARG A 329 86.26 118.36 149.26
N SER A 330 86.69 119.13 148.26
CA SER A 330 86.89 120.57 147.98
C SER A 330 87.51 120.64 146.57
N ARG A 331 87.12 121.64 145.76
CA ARG A 331 87.92 122.28 144.68
C ARG A 331 88.24 121.52 143.37
N SER A 332 87.64 122.02 142.27
CA SER A 332 88.26 122.55 141.04
C SER A 332 89.61 122.02 140.50
N GLY A 333 89.65 121.68 139.20
CA GLY A 333 90.67 122.22 138.27
C GLY A 333 91.47 121.28 137.32
N SER A 334 91.16 121.37 136.01
CA SER A 334 92.04 121.46 134.80
C SER A 334 93.02 120.35 134.31
N GLY A 335 92.72 119.82 133.08
CA GLY A 335 93.51 119.51 131.83
C GLY A 335 95.00 119.08 131.83
N PRO A 336 95.68 118.84 130.66
CA PRO A 336 95.27 118.90 129.21
C PRO A 336 95.83 117.80 128.22
N THR A 337 95.28 117.72 126.97
CA THR A 337 95.87 117.41 125.59
C THR A 337 96.77 116.16 125.27
N PRO A 338 97.14 115.79 123.99
CA PRO A 338 96.67 116.08 122.59
C PRO A 338 96.62 114.90 121.53
N THR A 339 96.09 115.17 120.30
CA THR A 339 96.46 114.73 118.88
C THR A 339 96.51 113.23 118.44
N ASN A 340 96.30 112.72 117.20
CA ASN A 340 95.95 113.16 115.81
C ASN A 340 95.53 111.94 114.90
N ASP A 341 95.00 112.21 113.68
CA ASP A 341 95.11 111.47 112.36
C ASP A 341 94.36 110.13 112.07
N SER A 342 93.92 109.71 110.85
CA SER A 342 93.71 110.26 109.47
C SER A 342 93.20 109.16 108.46
N LEU A 343 92.53 109.57 107.34
CA LEU A 343 92.60 109.07 105.90
C LEU A 343 91.71 107.93 105.23
N THR A 344 91.01 108.33 104.11
CA THR A 344 90.87 107.78 102.69
C THR A 344 90.23 106.39 102.34
N LEU A 345 89.75 105.98 101.12
CA LEU A 345 89.38 106.48 99.75
C LEU A 345 89.09 105.24 98.81
N TRP A 346 88.43 105.43 97.63
CA TRP A 346 88.47 104.66 96.32
C TRP A 346 87.23 103.91 95.72
N MET A 347 87.23 103.93 94.38
CA MET A 347 86.24 103.54 93.33
C MET A 347 86.37 102.10 92.75
N ASP A 348 85.39 101.71 91.91
CA ASP A 348 85.46 101.00 90.58
C ASP A 348 85.44 99.45 90.49
N LYS A 349 84.43 98.89 89.77
CA LYS A 349 84.53 98.21 88.44
C LYS A 349 83.25 97.45 88.03
N GLY A 350 82.97 97.44 86.72
CA GLY A 350 81.98 96.58 86.05
C GLY A 350 82.58 95.36 85.30
N GLY A 351 81.70 94.52 84.73
CA GLY A 351 82.03 93.53 83.68
C GLY A 351 81.21 92.23 83.67
N ALA A 352 80.48 92.01 82.56
CA ALA A 352 79.82 90.81 82.01
C ALA A 352 78.57 90.23 82.72
#